data_AF-A0A0N1PAS5-F1
#
_entry.id   AF-A0A0N1PAS5-F1
#
_cell.length_a   1.000
_cell.length_b   1.000
_cell.length_c   1.000
_cell.angle_alpha   90.00
_cell.angle_beta   90.00
_cell.angle_gamma   90.00
#
_symmetry.space_group_name_H-M   'P 1'
#
loop_
_entity.id
_entity.type
_entity.pdbx_description
1 polymer ?
#
loop_
_entity_poly.entity_id
_entity_poly.type
_entity_poly.pdbx_seq_one_letter_code
_entity_poly.pdbx_strand_id
1 'polypeptide(L)'
;MTQLHSVASLDYGDGRTCVCRICECGKHHCPGMKVPFVGNTTYKDEYVGKNSERERPRRLRQTVFPSKAEDGHFKTTNQEAAELLQGKSVRPAESYKPRETAAAPMPFEGTSTNRADYPGWMPENNRVKRKQDPIPKLPGTYSTTKGAMEEPVRDLAAKGALPHPPKNFKADDTLQGNVPFDGITSYTAEYPPKEVPMTRSAARRDNQNAVPENRDFQTTASSAYQVPPLHMRHECPAAFVPVRPASRDGHIKLSVYNIPSGDVITRD
;
A
#
# COMPACT_ATOMS: atom_id res chain seq x y z
N MET A 1 -45.34 -42.81 -90.67
CA MET A 1 -45.90 -44.05 -91.22
C MET A 1 -46.49 -44.84 -90.08
N THR A 2 -47.80 -45.02 -90.14
CA THR A 2 -48.65 -45.84 -89.28
C THR A 2 -48.25 -47.32 -89.38
N GLN A 3 -48.14 -48.03 -88.26
CA GLN A 3 -48.50 -49.46 -88.16
C GLN A 3 -48.44 -49.89 -86.69
N LEU A 4 -49.61 -49.97 -86.06
CA LEU A 4 -50.40 -51.19 -85.88
C LEU A 4 -49.80 -52.11 -84.82
N HIS A 5 -50.33 -51.98 -83.61
CA HIS A 5 -50.35 -53.06 -82.63
C HIS A 5 -51.32 -54.14 -83.11
N SER A 6 -50.80 -55.28 -83.58
CA SER A 6 -51.54 -56.55 -83.67
C SER A 6 -50.90 -57.50 -82.67
N VAL A 7 -51.43 -57.57 -81.45
CA VAL A 7 -52.37 -58.61 -81.00
C VAL A 7 -51.83 -60.02 -81.24
N ALA A 8 -51.28 -60.55 -80.15
CA ALA A 8 -51.29 -61.94 -79.70
C ALA A 8 -51.80 -63.03 -80.66
N SER A 9 -50.96 -64.05 -80.86
CA SER A 9 -51.39 -65.45 -80.93
C SER A 9 -50.93 -66.11 -79.62
N LEU A 10 -51.77 -66.23 -78.58
CA LEU A 10 -52.79 -67.28 -78.42
C LEU A 10 -52.19 -68.68 -78.53
N ASP A 11 -51.52 -69.12 -77.47
CA ASP A 11 -51.44 -70.56 -77.21
C ASP A 11 -52.67 -70.98 -76.39
N TYR A 12 -53.50 -71.67 -77.16
CA TYR A 12 -54.64 -72.49 -76.80
C TYR A 12 -54.30 -73.48 -75.68
N GLY A 13 -55.12 -73.50 -74.65
CA GLY A 13 -55.08 -74.55 -73.64
C GLY A 13 -56.25 -74.39 -72.68
N ASP A 14 -57.23 -75.27 -72.82
CA ASP A 14 -58.32 -75.52 -71.87
C ASP A 14 -59.39 -74.44 -71.71
N GLY A 15 -60.31 -74.41 -72.68
CA GLY A 15 -61.70 -74.86 -72.48
C GLY A 15 -62.58 -74.24 -71.38
N ARG A 16 -62.13 -73.22 -70.66
CA ARG A 16 -62.91 -72.46 -69.68
C ARG A 16 -62.45 -71.02 -69.74
N THR A 17 -63.08 -70.24 -70.60
CA THR A 17 -63.04 -68.78 -70.51
C THR A 17 -63.56 -68.40 -69.12
N CYS A 18 -62.67 -68.21 -68.14
CA CYS A 18 -63.06 -67.65 -66.83
C CYS A 18 -63.80 -66.33 -67.17
N VAL A 19 -64.99 -66.13 -66.58
CA VAL A 19 -65.84 -64.92 -66.74
C VAL A 19 -65.02 -63.63 -66.57
N CYS A 20 -63.88 -63.76 -65.91
CA CYS A 20 -62.80 -62.81 -65.75
C CYS A 20 -62.23 -62.16 -67.03
N ARG A 21 -62.39 -62.77 -68.20
CA ARG A 21 -61.95 -62.19 -69.48
C ARG A 21 -63.07 -61.47 -70.25
N ILE A 22 -64.32 -61.54 -69.78
CA ILE A 22 -65.50 -60.93 -70.42
C ILE A 22 -66.11 -59.84 -69.51
N CYS A 23 -65.86 -59.89 -68.20
CA CYS A 23 -66.37 -58.91 -67.23
C CYS A 23 -65.26 -58.00 -66.69
N GLU A 24 -65.39 -56.69 -66.91
CA GLU A 24 -64.52 -55.66 -66.32
C GLU A 24 -64.81 -55.40 -64.83
N CYS A 25 -65.80 -56.11 -64.28
CA CYS A 25 -66.29 -55.94 -62.92
C CYS A 25 -65.32 -56.37 -61.80
N GLY A 26 -64.18 -57.01 -62.13
CA GLY A 26 -63.03 -57.23 -61.24
C GLY A 26 -63.25 -58.08 -59.98
N LYS A 27 -64.41 -58.72 -59.80
CA LYS A 27 -64.80 -59.39 -58.54
C LYS A 27 -64.86 -60.92 -58.63
N HIS A 28 -63.92 -61.54 -59.33
CA HIS A 28 -63.84 -63.00 -59.44
C HIS A 28 -62.43 -63.47 -59.13
N HIS A 29 -62.33 -64.57 -58.39
CA HIS A 29 -61.07 -65.23 -58.09
C HIS A 29 -61.28 -66.71 -58.41
N CYS A 30 -60.55 -67.25 -59.41
CA CYS A 30 -60.63 -68.66 -59.81
C CYS A 30 -59.69 -69.46 -58.85
N PRO A 31 -60.20 -70.27 -57.90
CA PRO A 31 -59.38 -70.92 -56.88
C PRO A 31 -58.74 -72.21 -57.41
N GLY A 32 -57.45 -72.46 -57.15
CA GLY A 32 -56.94 -73.85 -57.17
C GLY A 32 -55.49 -74.13 -57.56
N MET A 33 -54.64 -73.18 -57.94
CA MET A 33 -53.26 -73.50 -58.36
C MET A 33 -52.23 -72.64 -57.60
N LYS A 34 -51.48 -73.25 -56.68
CA LYS A 34 -50.31 -72.65 -56.02
C LYS A 34 -49.10 -73.59 -56.16
N VAL A 35 -48.19 -73.29 -57.08
CA VAL A 35 -46.85 -73.89 -57.18
C VAL A 35 -45.82 -72.96 -56.55
N PRO A 36 -44.82 -73.45 -55.78
CA PRO A 36 -43.86 -72.61 -55.08
C PRO A 36 -42.91 -71.90 -56.06
N PHE A 37 -42.80 -70.57 -55.92
CA PHE A 37 -42.04 -69.67 -56.78
C PHE A 37 -40.56 -69.62 -56.36
N VAL A 38 -39.66 -70.09 -57.23
CA VAL A 38 -38.21 -69.88 -57.10
C VAL A 38 -37.90 -68.46 -57.61
N GLY A 39 -38.02 -67.50 -56.71
CA GLY A 39 -38.02 -66.06 -57.01
C GLY A 39 -36.65 -65.38 -57.03
N ASN A 40 -35.69 -65.93 -57.77
CA ASN A 40 -34.48 -65.19 -58.14
C ASN A 40 -34.72 -64.59 -59.52
N THR A 41 -35.15 -63.34 -59.55
CA THR A 41 -35.35 -62.60 -60.80
C THR A 41 -34.02 -62.07 -61.30
N THR A 42 -33.84 -62.00 -62.63
CA THR A 42 -32.67 -61.38 -63.26
C THR A 42 -32.39 -59.97 -62.73
N TYR A 43 -33.45 -59.27 -62.32
CA TYR A 43 -33.36 -57.96 -61.66
C TYR A 43 -32.51 -57.96 -60.39
N LYS A 44 -32.61 -58.98 -59.53
CA LYS A 44 -31.80 -59.06 -58.31
C LYS A 44 -30.32 -59.31 -58.61
N ASP A 45 -30.02 -60.01 -59.71
CA ASP A 45 -28.66 -60.33 -60.13
C ASP A 45 -28.01 -59.17 -60.90
N GLU A 46 -28.79 -58.41 -61.68
CA GLU A 46 -28.31 -57.27 -62.46
C GLU A 46 -28.17 -55.97 -61.64
N TYR A 47 -29.04 -55.78 -60.64
CA TYR A 47 -29.02 -54.59 -59.77
C TYR A 47 -28.43 -54.91 -58.39
N VAL A 48 -27.13 -55.18 -58.38
CA VAL A 48 -26.31 -55.22 -57.15
C VAL A 48 -25.78 -53.82 -56.87
N GLY A 49 -25.77 -53.40 -55.60
CA GLY A 49 -25.30 -52.08 -55.19
C GLY A 49 -23.87 -51.81 -55.66
N LYS A 50 -23.69 -50.78 -56.49
CA LYS A 50 -22.36 -50.34 -56.96
C LYS A 50 -21.76 -49.34 -55.97
N ASN A 51 -20.57 -49.62 -55.46
CA ASN A 51 -19.83 -48.67 -54.63
C ASN A 51 -19.23 -47.57 -55.52
N SER A 52 -19.66 -46.33 -55.33
CA SER A 52 -19.00 -45.17 -55.94
C SER A 52 -17.81 -44.76 -55.07
N GLU A 53 -16.66 -44.54 -55.69
CA GLU A 53 -15.53 -43.93 -55.01
C GLU A 53 -15.92 -42.51 -54.63
N ARG A 54 -16.05 -42.26 -53.32
CA ARG A 54 -16.51 -40.97 -52.80
C ARG A 54 -15.48 -39.92 -53.16
N GLU A 55 -15.79 -39.10 -54.17
CA GLU A 55 -14.96 -37.95 -54.55
C GLU A 55 -14.74 -37.11 -53.29
N ARG A 56 -13.49 -37.00 -52.85
CA ARG A 56 -13.15 -36.20 -51.67
C ARG A 56 -13.71 -34.79 -51.89
N PRO A 57 -14.28 -34.13 -50.87
CA PRO A 57 -14.84 -32.80 -51.03
C PRO A 57 -13.80 -31.92 -51.70
N ARG A 58 -14.16 -31.38 -52.88
CA ARG A 58 -13.32 -30.53 -53.70
C ARG A 58 -12.70 -29.48 -52.78
N ARG A 59 -11.37 -29.46 -52.65
CA ARG A 59 -10.69 -28.42 -51.85
C ARG A 59 -11.22 -27.08 -52.33
N LEU A 60 -11.67 -26.25 -51.38
CA LEU A 60 -12.13 -24.88 -51.65
C LEU A 60 -11.11 -24.22 -52.58
N ARG A 61 -11.58 -23.64 -53.69
CA ARG A 61 -10.72 -22.89 -54.61
C ARG A 61 -10.04 -21.79 -53.81
N GLN A 62 -8.75 -21.95 -53.56
CA GLN A 62 -7.94 -20.94 -52.89
C GLN A 62 -7.91 -19.73 -53.82
N THR A 63 -8.51 -18.62 -53.39
CA THR A 63 -8.44 -17.36 -54.11
C THR A 63 -6.97 -16.97 -54.21
N VAL A 64 -6.44 -16.93 -55.43
CA VAL A 64 -5.08 -16.49 -55.69
C VAL A 64 -5.08 -14.98 -55.52
N PHE A 65 -4.80 -14.51 -54.30
CA PHE A 65 -4.50 -13.10 -54.09
C PHE A 65 -3.17 -12.78 -54.82
N PRO A 66 -3.12 -11.72 -55.64
CA PRO A 66 -1.89 -11.32 -56.30
C PRO A 66 -0.92 -10.81 -55.22
N SER A 67 0.21 -11.49 -55.10
CA SER A 67 1.23 -11.37 -54.04
C SER A 67 0.81 -11.90 -52.67
N LYS A 68 1.62 -12.84 -52.16
CA LYS A 68 1.61 -13.17 -50.73
C LYS A 68 2.27 -11.98 -50.04
N ALA A 69 1.47 -11.11 -49.43
CA ALA A 69 2.03 -10.14 -48.51
C ALA A 69 2.71 -10.92 -47.37
N GLU A 70 3.93 -10.52 -47.00
CA GLU A 70 4.64 -11.17 -45.90
C GLU A 70 3.82 -11.10 -44.62
N ASP A 71 3.93 -12.13 -43.78
CA ASP A 71 3.19 -12.24 -42.53
C ASP A 71 3.52 -11.05 -41.62
N GLY A 72 2.67 -10.02 -41.65
CA GLY A 72 2.90 -8.75 -40.95
C GLY A 72 2.75 -7.48 -41.79
N HIS A 73 2.67 -7.57 -43.12
CA HIS A 73 2.60 -6.41 -44.02
C HIS A 73 1.36 -5.51 -43.79
N PHE A 74 0.26 -6.07 -43.28
CA PHE A 74 -0.95 -5.30 -42.94
C PHE A 74 -1.01 -4.87 -41.49
N LYS A 75 0.02 -5.17 -40.67
CA LYS A 75 0.09 -4.68 -39.30
C LYS A 75 0.41 -3.19 -39.36
N THR A 76 -0.41 -2.40 -38.70
CA THR A 76 -0.12 -0.98 -38.50
C THR A 76 0.95 -0.82 -37.42
N THR A 77 1.71 0.27 -37.45
CA THR A 77 2.72 0.59 -36.42
C THR A 77 2.15 0.56 -35.00
N ASN A 78 0.86 0.90 -34.83
CA ASN A 78 0.18 0.83 -33.55
C ASN A 78 -0.06 -0.64 -33.09
N GLN A 79 -0.43 -1.53 -34.02
CA GLN A 79 -0.62 -2.96 -33.70
C GLN A 79 0.71 -3.64 -33.36
N GLU A 80 1.78 -3.30 -34.09
CA GLU A 80 3.12 -3.82 -33.81
C GLU A 80 3.65 -3.36 -32.43
N ALA A 81 3.44 -2.10 -32.07
CA ALA A 81 3.81 -1.57 -30.77
C ALA A 81 3.00 -2.18 -29.60
N ALA A 82 1.72 -2.50 -29.84
CA ALA A 82 0.86 -3.12 -28.83
C ALA A 82 1.21 -4.60 -28.58
N GLU A 83 1.59 -5.35 -29.63
CA GLU A 83 2.03 -6.74 -29.52
C GLU A 83 3.30 -6.86 -28.67
N LEU A 84 4.21 -5.88 -28.75
CA LEU A 84 5.40 -5.80 -27.89
C LEU A 84 5.07 -5.65 -26.40
N LEU A 85 3.87 -5.21 -26.02
CA LEU A 85 3.43 -5.08 -24.64
C LEU A 85 2.58 -6.28 -24.19
N GLN A 86 1.96 -6.99 -25.13
CA GLN A 86 1.12 -8.13 -24.85
C GLN A 86 1.98 -9.33 -24.38
N GLY A 87 1.83 -9.70 -23.11
CA GLY A 87 2.57 -10.82 -22.52
C GLY A 87 3.84 -10.44 -21.76
N LYS A 88 4.24 -9.15 -21.75
CA LYS A 88 5.27 -8.67 -20.83
C LYS A 88 4.64 -8.47 -19.45
N SER A 89 5.04 -9.30 -18.49
CA SER A 89 4.66 -9.08 -17.09
C SER A 89 5.32 -7.80 -16.61
N VAL A 90 4.51 -6.74 -16.46
CA VAL A 90 4.95 -5.52 -15.79
C VAL A 90 5.26 -5.92 -14.35
N ARG A 91 6.55 -5.96 -13.99
CA ARG A 91 6.93 -6.22 -12.62
C ARG A 91 6.37 -5.08 -11.76
N PRO A 92 5.70 -5.40 -10.64
CA PRO A 92 5.33 -4.38 -9.67
C PRO A 92 6.56 -3.55 -9.31
N ALA A 93 6.42 -2.23 -9.29
CA ALA A 93 7.52 -1.35 -8.92
C ALA A 93 8.04 -1.76 -7.55
N GLU A 94 9.32 -2.12 -7.47
CA GLU A 94 9.94 -2.45 -6.19
C GLU A 94 9.92 -1.18 -5.33
N SER A 95 9.15 -1.21 -4.25
CA SER A 95 9.12 -0.09 -3.31
C SER A 95 10.51 0.08 -2.73
N TYR A 96 11.15 1.23 -2.99
CA TYR A 96 12.40 1.65 -2.35
C TYR A 96 12.13 2.00 -0.87
N LYS A 97 11.68 1.01 -0.10
CA LYS A 97 11.70 1.09 1.35
C LYS A 97 13.09 0.69 1.77
N PRO A 98 13.87 1.56 2.45
CA PRO A 98 15.16 1.17 2.98
C PRO A 98 14.93 -0.06 3.86
N ARG A 99 15.58 -1.17 3.48
CA ARG A 99 15.55 -2.40 4.27
C ARG A 99 16.32 -2.09 5.54
N GLU A 100 15.62 -2.04 6.67
CA GLU A 100 16.25 -2.01 7.99
C GLU A 100 17.04 -3.31 8.16
N THR A 101 18.29 -3.27 7.74
CA THR A 101 19.25 -4.32 8.04
C THR A 101 19.63 -4.08 9.49
N ALA A 102 18.98 -4.81 10.40
CA ALA A 102 19.40 -4.82 11.78
C ALA A 102 20.88 -5.25 11.80
N ALA A 103 21.76 -4.30 12.11
CA ALA A 103 23.18 -4.59 12.29
C ALA A 103 23.27 -5.69 13.35
N ALA A 104 24.03 -6.74 13.06
CA ALA A 104 24.23 -7.82 14.02
C ALA A 104 24.74 -7.18 15.33
N PRO A 105 24.13 -7.50 16.49
CA PRO A 105 24.58 -6.95 17.75
C PRO A 105 26.04 -7.36 17.95
N MET A 106 26.92 -6.36 18.08
CA MET A 106 28.32 -6.62 18.40
C MET A 106 28.38 -7.35 19.75
N PRO A 107 29.23 -8.38 19.88
CA PRO A 107 29.41 -9.05 21.17
C PRO A 107 29.91 -8.05 22.21
N PHE A 108 29.37 -8.13 23.42
CA PHE A 108 29.81 -7.31 24.53
C PHE A 108 31.11 -7.89 25.13
N GLU A 109 32.21 -7.15 25.02
CA GLU A 109 33.54 -7.54 25.53
C GLU A 109 33.86 -6.98 26.93
N GLY A 110 32.85 -6.65 27.73
CA GLY A 110 33.06 -6.15 29.09
C GLY A 110 33.38 -7.28 30.07
N THR A 111 34.58 -7.25 30.66
CA THR A 111 34.88 -8.01 31.87
C THR A 111 34.49 -7.18 33.09
N SER A 112 33.81 -7.79 34.06
CA SER A 112 33.53 -7.10 35.33
C SER A 112 34.82 -6.95 36.13
N THR A 113 34.93 -5.87 36.92
CA THR A 113 36.06 -5.65 37.84
C THR A 113 36.31 -6.86 38.72
N ASN A 114 35.26 -7.45 39.28
CA ASN A 114 35.36 -8.67 40.07
C ASN A 114 36.02 -9.85 39.30
N ARG A 115 35.65 -10.06 38.03
CA ARG A 115 36.26 -11.12 37.21
C ARG A 115 37.72 -10.82 36.85
N ALA A 116 38.08 -9.55 36.72
CA ALA A 116 39.44 -9.13 36.43
C ALA A 116 40.35 -9.18 37.67
N ASP A 117 39.83 -8.77 38.84
CA ASP A 117 40.59 -8.57 40.07
C ASP A 117 40.79 -9.88 40.86
N TYR A 118 39.90 -10.86 40.69
CA TYR A 118 39.96 -12.15 41.39
C TYR A 118 40.16 -13.33 40.43
N PRO A 119 41.31 -13.43 39.74
CA PRO A 119 41.63 -14.64 39.00
C PRO A 119 41.81 -15.81 39.98
N GLY A 120 41.56 -17.03 39.50
CA GLY A 120 41.72 -18.25 40.30
C GLY A 120 43.19 -18.53 40.63
N TRP A 121 43.73 -17.84 41.64
CA TRP A 121 45.09 -18.07 42.14
C TRP A 121 45.17 -19.47 42.75
N MET A 122 46.04 -20.32 42.20
CA MET A 122 46.38 -21.60 42.82
C MET A 122 47.15 -21.32 44.12
N PRO A 123 46.73 -21.89 45.26
CA PRO A 123 47.47 -21.73 46.50
C PRO A 123 48.86 -22.35 46.33
N GLU A 124 49.91 -21.59 46.67
CA GLU A 124 51.23 -22.16 46.81
C GLU A 124 51.19 -23.19 47.93
N ASN A 125 51.27 -24.47 47.54
CA ASN A 125 51.41 -25.55 48.50
C ASN A 125 52.78 -25.43 49.15
N ASN A 126 52.85 -24.70 50.27
CA ASN A 126 53.97 -24.67 51.18
C ASN A 126 54.11 -26.06 51.83
N ARG A 127 54.57 -27.03 51.03
CA ARG A 127 54.92 -28.35 51.52
C ARG A 127 56.07 -28.15 52.49
N VAL A 128 55.77 -28.33 53.78
CA VAL A 128 56.77 -28.33 54.83
C VAL A 128 57.85 -29.34 54.42
N LYS A 129 59.02 -28.85 54.03
CA LYS A 129 60.19 -29.71 53.80
C LYS A 129 60.48 -30.36 55.15
N ARG A 130 60.24 -31.67 55.25
CA ARG A 130 60.55 -32.43 56.47
C ARG A 130 62.05 -32.28 56.71
N LYS A 131 62.43 -31.65 57.82
CA LYS A 131 63.81 -31.67 58.29
C LYS A 131 64.07 -33.12 58.71
N GLN A 132 65.01 -33.78 58.04
CA GLN A 132 65.45 -35.10 58.46
C GLN A 132 66.28 -34.93 59.73
N ASP A 133 65.89 -35.61 60.81
CA ASP A 133 66.70 -35.62 62.02
C ASP A 133 68.08 -36.21 61.68
N PRO A 134 69.18 -35.55 62.09
CA PRO A 134 70.51 -36.06 61.78
C PRO A 134 70.68 -37.42 62.46
N ILE A 135 71.17 -38.39 61.70
CA ILE A 135 71.48 -39.72 62.21
C ILE A 135 72.44 -39.54 63.40
N PRO A 136 72.16 -40.15 64.57
CA PRO A 136 73.03 -40.02 65.74
C PRO A 136 74.43 -40.48 65.36
N LYS A 137 75.41 -39.58 65.52
CA LYS A 137 76.82 -39.91 65.30
C LYS A 137 77.20 -40.98 66.32
N LEU A 138 77.77 -42.09 65.83
CA LEU A 138 78.39 -43.10 66.70
C LEU A 138 79.52 -42.42 67.53
N PRO A 139 79.97 -42.98 68.65
CA PRO A 139 81.13 -42.43 69.36
C PRO A 139 82.42 -42.71 68.56
N GLY A 140 83.13 -41.67 68.15
CA GLY A 140 84.39 -41.77 67.39
C GLY A 140 84.97 -40.42 66.98
N THR A 141 86.25 -40.41 66.58
CA THR A 141 86.94 -39.21 66.09
C THR A 141 86.60 -38.99 64.61
N TYR A 142 85.50 -38.27 64.33
CA TYR A 142 85.09 -37.95 62.95
C TYR A 142 85.88 -36.75 62.39
N SER A 143 87.18 -36.92 62.23
CA SER A 143 87.97 -35.98 61.43
C SER A 143 87.73 -36.30 59.96
N THR A 144 86.85 -35.50 59.33
CA THR A 144 86.68 -35.55 57.87
C THR A 144 87.65 -34.57 57.24
N THR A 145 88.19 -34.91 56.07
CA THR A 145 89.07 -34.01 55.29
C THR A 145 88.43 -32.64 55.04
N LYS A 146 87.11 -32.61 54.88
CA LYS A 146 86.32 -31.37 54.77
C LYS A 146 86.37 -30.51 56.03
N GLY A 147 86.27 -31.11 57.23
CA GLY A 147 86.39 -30.38 58.50
C GLY A 147 87.76 -29.75 58.66
N ALA A 148 88.83 -30.51 58.39
CA ALA A 148 90.21 -30.02 58.47
C ALA A 148 90.52 -28.91 57.45
N MET A 149 89.91 -28.95 56.26
CA MET A 149 90.03 -27.88 55.26
C MET A 149 89.19 -26.63 55.61
N GLU A 150 88.07 -26.79 56.31
CA GLU A 150 87.18 -25.67 56.67
C GLU A 150 87.60 -24.93 57.95
N GLU A 151 88.29 -25.59 58.89
CA GLU A 151 88.80 -24.97 60.11
C GLU A 151 89.60 -23.67 59.87
N PRO A 152 90.62 -23.62 58.99
CA PRO A 152 91.36 -22.38 58.75
C PRO A 152 90.47 -21.27 58.14
N VAL A 153 89.48 -21.63 57.33
CA VAL A 153 88.53 -20.66 56.75
C VAL A 153 87.58 -20.12 57.81
N ARG A 154 87.11 -20.96 58.74
CA ARG A 154 86.27 -20.56 59.88
C ARG A 154 87.03 -19.66 60.84
N ASP A 155 88.31 -19.94 61.08
CA ASP A 155 89.17 -19.10 61.92
C ASP A 155 89.37 -17.72 61.30
N LEU A 156 89.59 -17.65 59.98
CA LEU A 156 89.67 -16.38 59.25
C LEU A 156 88.34 -15.63 59.21
N ALA A 157 87.22 -16.35 59.11
CA ALA A 157 85.87 -15.78 59.19
C ALA A 157 85.60 -15.15 60.57
N ALA A 158 85.93 -15.87 61.65
CA ALA A 158 85.76 -15.41 63.02
C ALA A 158 86.64 -14.18 63.33
N LYS A 159 87.83 -14.11 62.72
CA LYS A 159 88.74 -12.96 62.80
C LYS A 159 88.33 -11.80 61.88
N GLY A 160 87.29 -11.95 61.06
CA GLY A 160 86.83 -10.93 60.11
C GLY A 160 87.84 -10.63 58.99
N ALA A 161 88.82 -11.49 58.77
CA ALA A 161 89.87 -11.34 57.77
C ALA A 161 89.44 -11.85 56.37
N LEU A 162 88.20 -12.33 56.25
CA LEU A 162 87.62 -12.70 54.95
C LEU A 162 87.18 -11.45 54.17
N PRO A 163 87.43 -11.38 52.87
CA PRO A 163 86.96 -10.28 52.04
C PRO A 163 85.42 -10.26 52.06
N HIS A 164 84.85 -9.15 52.53
CA HIS A 164 83.41 -8.96 52.47
C HIS A 164 82.98 -8.72 51.01
N PRO A 165 81.89 -9.33 50.53
CA PRO A 165 81.34 -8.96 49.23
C PRO A 165 81.00 -7.46 49.24
N PRO A 166 81.18 -6.76 48.11
CA PRO A 166 80.80 -5.36 48.02
C PRO A 166 79.33 -5.21 48.41
N LYS A 167 79.03 -4.19 49.22
CA LYS A 167 77.63 -3.88 49.58
C LYS A 167 76.85 -3.73 48.29
N ASN A 168 75.75 -4.46 48.19
CA ASN A 168 74.82 -4.35 47.08
C ASN A 168 74.37 -2.89 46.97
N PHE A 169 74.69 -2.26 45.84
CA PHE A 169 74.27 -0.90 45.52
C PHE A 169 72.76 -0.95 45.26
N LYS A 170 71.96 -0.86 46.32
CA LYS A 170 70.53 -0.58 46.18
C LYS A 170 70.44 0.89 45.78
N ALA A 171 70.06 1.14 44.52
CA ALA A 171 69.72 2.47 44.09
C ALA A 171 68.63 3.01 45.03
N ASP A 172 68.80 4.27 45.45
CA ASP A 172 67.86 4.95 46.32
C ASP A 172 66.60 5.26 45.47
N ASP A 173 65.56 4.43 45.59
CA ASP A 173 64.28 4.57 44.85
C ASP A 173 63.47 5.82 45.29
N THR A 174 64.06 6.70 46.10
CA THR A 174 63.41 7.84 46.74
C THR A 174 63.23 9.06 45.82
N LEU A 175 63.70 9.01 44.57
CA LEU A 175 63.67 10.16 43.64
C LEU A 175 62.52 10.17 42.61
N GLN A 176 61.62 9.18 42.61
CA GLN A 176 60.39 9.27 41.81
C GLN A 176 59.31 10.02 42.59
N GLY A 177 59.51 11.33 42.78
CA GLY A 177 58.48 12.21 43.27
C GLY A 177 57.27 12.18 42.32
N ASN A 178 56.07 11.95 42.86
CA ASN A 178 54.83 12.04 42.10
C ASN A 178 54.67 13.48 41.59
N VAL A 179 54.99 13.69 40.30
CA VAL A 179 54.67 14.94 39.62
C VAL A 179 53.16 14.96 39.34
N PRO A 180 52.42 15.98 39.80
CA PRO A 180 50.99 16.09 39.53
C PRO A 180 50.75 16.20 38.03
N PHE A 181 49.79 15.42 37.52
CA PHE A 181 49.43 15.41 36.11
C PHE A 181 48.53 16.60 35.77
N ASP A 182 49.01 17.49 34.91
CA ASP A 182 48.28 18.68 34.44
C ASP A 182 47.38 18.33 33.24
N GLY A 183 46.43 17.41 33.48
CA GLY A 183 45.58 16.79 32.48
C GLY A 183 44.45 17.65 31.92
N ILE A 184 44.59 18.98 31.90
CA ILE A 184 43.52 19.88 31.45
C ILE A 184 43.57 19.98 29.92
N THR A 185 42.51 19.55 29.27
CA THR A 185 42.37 19.69 27.81
C THR A 185 42.00 21.13 27.42
N SER A 186 42.34 21.54 26.20
CA SER A 186 41.92 22.85 25.66
C SER A 186 40.40 23.02 25.68
N TYR A 187 39.65 21.96 25.39
CA TYR A 187 38.20 21.95 25.44
C TYR A 187 37.66 22.29 26.84
N THR A 188 38.18 21.64 27.88
CA THR A 188 37.76 21.91 29.26
C THR A 188 38.14 23.31 29.74
N ALA A 189 39.24 23.86 29.24
CA ALA A 189 39.68 25.22 29.56
C ALA A 189 38.85 26.31 28.86
N GLU A 190 38.43 26.07 27.62
CA GLU A 190 37.75 27.07 26.77
C GLU A 190 36.23 27.14 26.97
N TYR A 191 35.60 26.06 27.47
CA TYR A 191 34.14 25.96 27.57
C TYR A 191 33.65 25.75 29.02
N PRO A 192 33.92 26.68 29.96
CA PRO A 192 33.29 26.65 31.27
C PRO A 192 31.79 26.99 31.15
N PRO A 193 30.96 26.56 32.11
CA PRO A 193 29.54 26.91 32.13
C PRO A 193 29.37 28.44 32.17
N LYS A 194 28.64 29.00 31.20
CA LYS A 194 28.35 30.43 31.11
C LYS A 194 27.04 30.75 31.82
N GLU A 195 27.06 31.76 32.69
CA GLU A 195 25.85 32.34 33.30
C GLU A 195 24.97 32.95 32.19
N VAL A 196 23.67 32.60 32.18
CA VAL A 196 22.73 33.15 31.20
C VAL A 196 22.17 34.47 31.73
N PRO A 197 22.29 35.60 31.01
CA PRO A 197 21.68 36.84 31.44
C PRO A 197 20.16 36.69 31.46
N MET A 198 19.52 37.03 32.58
CA MET A 198 18.06 37.04 32.67
C MET A 198 17.50 38.08 31.69
N THR A 199 16.69 37.63 30.73
CA THR A 199 15.99 38.54 29.82
C THR A 199 14.94 39.29 30.63
N ARG A 200 14.97 40.63 30.60
CA ARG A 200 13.90 41.44 31.19
C ARG A 200 12.64 41.16 30.38
N SER A 201 11.60 40.62 31.02
CA SER A 201 10.29 40.53 30.39
C SER A 201 9.84 41.95 30.02
N ALA A 202 9.34 42.13 28.80
CA ALA A 202 8.85 43.41 28.34
C ALA A 202 7.78 43.91 29.33
N ALA A 203 8.00 45.09 29.92
CA ALA A 203 7.04 45.73 30.80
C ALA A 203 5.67 45.76 30.11
N ARG A 204 4.61 45.38 30.83
CA ARG A 204 3.24 45.46 30.32
C ARG A 204 2.97 46.93 29.94
N ARG A 205 2.50 47.14 28.71
CA ARG A 205 2.15 48.47 28.19
C ARG A 205 1.11 49.13 29.09
N ASP A 206 1.32 50.40 29.34
CA ASP A 206 0.52 51.28 30.21
C ASP A 206 -0.98 51.27 29.89
N ASN A 207 -1.76 51.55 30.93
CA ASN A 207 -3.22 51.64 30.94
C ASN A 207 -3.74 52.55 29.82
N GLN A 208 -4.68 52.05 29.02
CA GLN A 208 -5.38 52.84 28.01
C GLN A 208 -6.26 53.90 28.71
N ASN A 209 -5.95 55.18 28.50
CA ASN A 209 -6.84 56.26 28.90
C ASN A 209 -8.04 56.31 27.95
N ALA A 210 -9.21 55.85 28.41
CA ALA A 210 -10.46 55.98 27.65
C ALA A 210 -10.88 57.45 27.60
N VAL A 211 -10.83 58.04 26.40
CA VAL A 211 -11.37 59.39 26.16
C VAL A 211 -12.90 59.28 26.09
N PRO A 212 -13.67 60.15 26.77
CA PRO A 212 -15.12 60.12 26.69
C PRO A 212 -15.61 60.48 25.28
N GLU A 213 -16.51 59.64 24.73
CA GLU A 213 -17.10 59.81 23.39
C GLU A 213 -18.19 60.90 23.45
N ASN A 214 -17.87 62.08 22.91
CA ASN A 214 -18.77 63.26 22.92
C ASN A 214 -19.53 63.45 21.60
N ARG A 215 -19.79 62.37 20.84
CA ARG A 215 -20.56 62.46 19.59
C ARG A 215 -22.05 62.43 19.89
N ASP A 216 -22.79 63.30 19.22
CA ASP A 216 -24.24 63.51 19.38
C ASP A 216 -25.09 62.47 18.65
N PHE A 217 -24.50 61.68 17.74
CA PHE A 217 -25.11 60.55 17.02
C PHE A 217 -26.49 60.83 16.35
N GLN A 218 -26.86 62.10 16.17
CA GLN A 218 -28.08 62.47 15.48
C GLN A 218 -27.86 62.44 13.97
N THR A 219 -28.82 61.86 13.25
CA THR A 219 -28.79 61.81 11.78
C THR A 219 -29.78 62.80 11.19
N THR A 220 -29.54 63.23 9.95
CA THR A 220 -30.42 64.17 9.24
C THR A 220 -31.85 63.64 9.10
N ALA A 221 -32.03 62.31 9.05
CA ALA A 221 -33.35 61.69 9.04
C ALA A 221 -34.09 61.88 10.37
N SER A 222 -33.38 61.69 11.49
CA SER A 222 -33.97 61.87 12.83
C SER A 222 -34.36 63.31 13.13
N SER A 223 -33.66 64.29 12.55
CA SER A 223 -34.02 65.70 12.70
C SER A 223 -35.13 66.15 11.75
N ALA A 224 -35.20 65.59 10.54
CA ALA A 224 -36.14 66.03 9.50
C ALA A 224 -37.56 65.46 9.66
N TYR A 225 -37.72 64.25 10.21
CA TYR A 225 -39.02 63.57 10.29
C TYR A 225 -39.50 63.48 11.74
N GLN A 226 -40.04 64.58 12.25
CA GLN A 226 -40.74 64.60 13.54
C GLN A 226 -42.23 64.37 13.30
N VAL A 227 -42.86 63.55 14.15
CA VAL A 227 -44.30 63.26 14.06
C VAL A 227 -45.08 64.56 14.35
N PRO A 228 -45.91 65.06 13.42
CA PRO A 228 -46.74 66.22 13.67
C PRO A 228 -47.75 65.96 14.81
N PRO A 229 -48.14 66.98 15.58
CA PRO A 229 -49.08 66.80 16.68
C PRO A 229 -50.44 66.28 16.18
N LEU A 230 -51.02 65.32 16.90
CA LEU A 230 -52.14 64.45 16.51
C LEU A 230 -53.50 65.14 16.19
N HIS A 231 -53.58 66.47 16.18
CA HIS A 231 -54.84 67.22 16.11
C HIS A 231 -54.97 68.19 14.93
N MET A 232 -54.19 68.02 13.85
CA MET A 232 -54.44 68.74 12.59
C MET A 232 -55.28 67.86 11.65
N ARG A 233 -56.55 68.21 11.44
CA ARG A 233 -57.39 67.61 10.40
C ARG A 233 -57.60 68.61 9.28
N HIS A 234 -57.18 68.24 8.06
CA HIS A 234 -57.48 68.99 6.84
C HIS A 234 -58.89 68.61 6.37
N GLU A 235 -59.86 69.50 6.53
CA GLU A 235 -61.22 69.28 6.03
C GLU A 235 -61.36 69.79 4.58
N CYS A 236 -61.90 68.94 3.70
CA CYS A 236 -62.02 69.26 2.28
C CYS A 236 -63.15 70.29 2.07
N PRO A 237 -62.89 71.43 1.41
CA PRO A 237 -63.88 72.49 1.20
C PRO A 237 -65.15 72.03 0.46
N ALA A 238 -65.06 70.97 -0.34
CA ALA A 238 -66.21 70.40 -1.06
C ALA A 238 -67.25 69.74 -0.13
N ALA A 239 -66.87 69.35 1.09
CA ALA A 239 -67.78 68.71 2.04
C ALA A 239 -68.84 69.67 2.62
N PHE A 240 -68.57 70.99 2.57
CA PHE A 240 -69.45 72.01 3.15
C PHE A 240 -70.49 72.57 2.17
N VAL A 241 -70.58 72.04 0.94
CA VAL A 241 -71.54 72.53 -0.05
C VAL A 241 -72.89 71.81 0.13
N PRO A 242 -73.98 72.52 0.48
CA PRO A 242 -75.29 71.90 0.60
C PRO A 242 -75.85 71.52 -0.79
N VAL A 243 -76.48 70.35 -0.88
CA VAL A 243 -77.12 69.86 -2.12
C VAL A 243 -78.40 70.66 -2.38
N ARG A 244 -78.49 71.37 -3.51
CA ARG A 244 -79.72 72.04 -3.97
C ARG A 244 -80.47 71.17 -5.01
N PRO A 245 -81.82 71.25 -5.07
CA PRO A 245 -82.58 70.57 -6.12
C PRO A 245 -82.28 71.15 -7.51
N ALA A 246 -82.39 70.32 -8.55
CA ALA A 246 -82.05 70.67 -9.92
C ALA A 246 -82.89 71.85 -10.46
N SER A 247 -82.23 72.78 -11.17
CA SER A 247 -82.92 73.86 -11.87
C SER A 247 -83.64 73.33 -13.12
N ARG A 248 -84.68 74.02 -13.60
CA ARG A 248 -85.55 73.57 -14.72
C ARG A 248 -84.84 73.32 -16.04
N ASP A 249 -83.60 73.79 -16.20
CA ASP A 249 -82.79 73.64 -17.42
C ASP A 249 -81.73 72.51 -17.31
N GLY A 250 -81.84 71.63 -16.30
CA GLY A 250 -81.01 70.43 -16.15
C GLY A 250 -79.55 70.66 -15.75
N HIS A 251 -79.11 71.91 -15.57
CA HIS A 251 -77.73 72.24 -15.19
C HIS A 251 -77.64 72.61 -13.69
N ILE A 252 -76.68 72.01 -12.99
CA ILE A 252 -76.32 72.31 -11.61
C ILE A 252 -75.26 73.43 -11.63
N LYS A 253 -75.59 74.63 -11.14
CA LYS A 253 -74.64 75.73 -11.00
C LYS A 253 -74.16 75.80 -9.54
N LEU A 254 -72.87 75.57 -9.31
CA LEU A 254 -72.21 75.77 -8.02
C LEU A 254 -71.97 77.28 -7.81
N SER A 255 -72.53 77.87 -6.74
CA SER A 255 -72.15 79.21 -6.33
C SER A 255 -70.87 79.14 -5.49
N VAL A 256 -69.78 79.72 -6.01
CA VAL A 256 -68.43 79.72 -5.40
C VAL A 256 -68.35 80.59 -4.14
N TYR A 257 -69.41 81.33 -3.79
CA TYR A 257 -69.28 82.48 -2.90
C TYR A 257 -69.30 82.23 -1.38
N ASN A 258 -69.28 80.98 -0.87
CA ASN A 258 -69.16 80.74 0.58
C ASN A 258 -68.60 79.34 0.89
N ILE A 259 -67.33 79.07 0.55
CA ILE A 259 -66.65 77.85 0.98
C ILE A 259 -65.42 78.24 1.82
N PRO A 260 -65.35 77.93 3.13
CA PRO A 260 -64.14 78.14 3.90
C PRO A 260 -63.09 77.11 3.47
N SER A 261 -61.95 77.57 2.96
CA SER A 261 -60.79 76.74 2.63
C SER A 261 -59.63 77.10 3.55
N GLY A 262 -59.27 76.19 4.47
CA GLY A 262 -58.14 76.32 5.39
C GLY A 262 -58.18 75.28 6.52
N ASP A 263 -57.05 75.11 7.22
CA ASP A 263 -56.91 74.16 8.32
C ASP A 263 -57.64 74.68 9.54
N VAL A 264 -58.68 73.98 9.97
CA VAL A 264 -59.45 74.37 11.15
C VAL A 264 -58.92 73.59 12.34
N ILE A 265 -58.32 74.30 13.28
CA ILE A 265 -57.95 73.73 14.58
C ILE A 265 -59.23 73.51 15.36
N THR A 266 -59.72 72.28 15.42
CA THR A 266 -60.83 71.92 16.31
C THR A 266 -60.33 72.03 17.75
N ARG A 267 -60.72 73.11 18.42
CA ARG A 267 -60.60 73.22 19.87
C ARG A 267 -61.78 72.48 20.47
N ASP A 268 -61.52 71.36 21.13
CA ASP A 268 -62.44 70.80 22.12
C ASP A 268 -62.55 71.75 23.32
#